data_AF-A0A1F6BEK4-F1
#
_entry.id   AF-A0A1F6BEK4-F1
#
_cell.length_a   1.000
_cell.length_b   1.000
_cell.length_c   1.000
_cell.angle_alpha   90.00
_cell.angle_beta   90.00
_cell.angle_gamma   90.00
#
_symmetry.space_group_name_H-M   'P 1'
#
loop_
_entity.id
_entity.type
_entity.pdbx_description
1 polymer ?
#
loop_
_entity_poly.entity_id
_entity_poly.type
_entity_poly.pdbx_seq_one_letter_code
_entity_poly.pdbx_strand_id
1 'polypeptide(L)'
;MEKGGYMTTVEMSRRTDDVPDHETADTSSIGGVGPPRHASFGRLKGFYIGGVVNDNRHYSAAIREFLDGRARLHWHESDSSPYTRVQYRAICDGNFIRKISERISPWVEAVVPLTPGIFGEDPVLVYFSENAPSRQSSKADFLKIRENISRASGQPRRTVSELTAKSEINGYTISILSDEERHQSGVHKDVYALYERFGWNEENVAELLGNPDNIIGVARKEDAIVAAGIGEIASIPVNGAIFRIAELTEAATRSDHERNGCYAAISTTILLAIREQSQRRNVLGGEIDVIFGESNGLSEGVLRVAVSQGRTFSTDTTARFGFPGSGILRQQVPISGPVRETEYNDLLVTSLTRKELYEFT
;
A
#
# COMPACT_ATOMS: atom_id res chain seq x y z
N MET A 1 -77.06 -4.51 1.37
CA MET A 1 -76.21 -3.31 1.24
C MET A 1 -75.15 -3.42 2.31
N GLU A 2 -74.01 -4.00 1.93
CA GLU A 2 -72.73 -3.28 1.71
C GLU A 2 -72.07 -2.88 3.04
N LYS A 3 -71.02 -3.63 3.41
CA LYS A 3 -69.58 -3.21 3.44
C LYS A 3 -69.30 -2.34 4.68
N GLY A 4 -68.33 -2.61 5.55
CA GLY A 4 -67.06 -3.31 5.46
C GLY A 4 -66.10 -2.54 6.38
N GLY A 5 -65.16 -3.20 7.05
CA GLY A 5 -64.18 -2.49 7.88
C GLY A 5 -63.47 -3.37 8.89
N TYR A 6 -62.63 -4.30 8.41
CA TYR A 6 -61.58 -4.90 9.22
C TYR A 6 -60.48 -3.85 9.45
N MET A 7 -60.15 -3.59 10.72
CA MET A 7 -58.89 -2.93 11.08
C MET A 7 -57.76 -3.94 10.90
N THR A 8 -56.97 -3.77 9.84
CA THR A 8 -55.68 -4.45 9.69
C THR A 8 -54.61 -3.53 10.26
N THR A 9 -54.01 -3.92 11.38
CA THR A 9 -52.76 -3.34 11.87
C THR A 9 -51.66 -3.69 10.87
N VAL A 10 -51.20 -2.69 10.12
CA VAL A 10 -50.03 -2.84 9.25
C VAL A 10 -48.79 -2.72 10.13
N GLU A 11 -48.24 -3.85 10.56
CA GLU A 11 -46.85 -3.92 10.98
C GLU A 11 -45.97 -3.59 9.77
N MET A 12 -45.42 -2.37 9.74
CA MET A 12 -44.30 -2.06 8.86
C MET A 12 -43.07 -2.80 9.39
N SER A 13 -42.93 -4.04 8.95
CA SER A 13 -41.66 -4.78 8.92
C SER A 13 -40.63 -3.92 8.17
N ARG A 14 -39.84 -3.14 8.93
CA ARG A 14 -38.57 -2.61 8.44
C ARG A 14 -37.70 -3.83 8.13
N ARG A 15 -37.54 -4.13 6.85
CA ARG A 15 -36.44 -4.97 6.36
C ARG A 15 -35.15 -4.30 6.81
N THR A 16 -34.57 -4.80 7.89
CA THR A 16 -33.14 -4.72 8.12
C THR A 16 -32.54 -5.62 7.06
N ASP A 17 -31.99 -5.03 6.01
CA ASP A 17 -31.09 -5.77 5.14
C ASP A 17 -29.88 -6.14 6.02
N ASP A 18 -29.88 -7.40 6.46
CA ASP A 18 -28.81 -8.03 7.22
C ASP A 18 -27.51 -7.89 6.41
N VAL A 19 -26.64 -6.98 6.85
CA VAL A 19 -25.24 -6.96 6.42
C VAL A 19 -24.61 -8.20 7.04
N PRO A 20 -24.04 -9.13 6.25
CA PRO A 20 -23.42 -10.33 6.81
C PRO A 20 -22.30 -9.96 7.78
N ASP A 21 -22.38 -10.45 9.01
CA ASP A 21 -21.52 -10.10 10.15
C ASP A 21 -20.07 -10.65 10.06
N HIS A 22 -19.62 -11.03 8.86
CA HIS A 22 -18.27 -11.52 8.62
C HIS A 22 -17.74 -10.96 7.29
N GLU A 23 -17.39 -9.66 7.26
CA GLU A 23 -16.48 -9.14 6.24
C GLU A 23 -15.10 -9.81 6.45
N THR A 24 -14.80 -10.83 5.63
CA THR A 24 -13.45 -11.40 5.52
C THR A 24 -12.48 -10.27 5.21
N ALA A 25 -11.45 -10.11 6.04
CA ALA A 25 -10.47 -9.05 5.86
C ALA A 25 -9.81 -9.18 4.48
N ASP A 26 -9.86 -8.10 3.69
CA ASP A 26 -9.18 -8.05 2.40
C ASP A 26 -7.65 -8.15 2.62
N THR A 27 -7.01 -9.13 1.98
CA THR A 27 -5.55 -9.31 2.04
C THR A 27 -4.79 -8.35 1.14
N SER A 28 -5.50 -7.64 0.24
CA SER A 28 -4.94 -6.64 -0.64
C SER A 28 -4.23 -5.51 0.13
N SER A 29 -2.99 -5.23 -0.26
CA SER A 29 -2.24 -4.08 0.23
C SER A 29 -2.82 -2.76 -0.32
N ILE A 30 -3.36 -2.81 -1.53
CA ILE A 30 -4.01 -1.70 -2.23
C ILE A 30 -5.41 -1.40 -1.64
N GLY A 31 -6.06 -2.41 -1.06
CA GLY A 31 -7.34 -2.32 -0.37
C GLY A 31 -8.56 -2.22 -1.30
N GLY A 32 -9.74 -2.38 -0.71
CA GLY A 32 -11.00 -2.44 -1.44
C GLY A 32 -11.41 -1.13 -2.16
N VAL A 33 -12.16 -1.31 -3.25
CA VAL A 33 -12.82 -0.24 -4.00
C VAL A 33 -14.12 0.20 -3.30
N GLY A 34 -14.31 1.51 -3.11
CA GLY A 34 -15.48 2.09 -2.43
C GLY A 34 -15.19 2.54 -0.99
N PRO A 35 -16.23 2.75 -0.15
CA PRO A 35 -16.03 3.32 1.18
C PRO A 35 -15.10 2.44 2.01
N PRO A 36 -14.38 2.98 3.02
CA PRO A 36 -13.42 2.21 3.79
C PRO A 36 -14.00 0.90 4.34
N ARG A 37 -13.36 -0.24 4.04
CA ARG A 37 -13.76 -1.60 4.47
C ARG A 37 -12.72 -2.23 5.37
N HIS A 38 -13.11 -3.28 6.08
CA HIS A 38 -12.20 -4.02 6.94
C HIS A 38 -11.01 -4.59 6.15
N ALA A 39 -9.81 -4.31 6.64
CA ALA A 39 -8.55 -4.85 6.18
C ALA A 39 -7.71 -5.32 7.39
N SER A 40 -6.64 -6.07 7.11
CA SER A 40 -5.74 -6.62 8.12
C SER A 40 -5.25 -5.60 9.16
N PHE A 41 -5.01 -6.08 10.38
CA PHE A 41 -4.44 -5.33 11.51
C PHE A 41 -5.31 -4.17 12.01
N GLY A 42 -6.63 -4.42 12.14
CA GLY A 42 -7.58 -3.45 12.66
C GLY A 42 -7.67 -2.20 11.79
N ARG A 43 -7.49 -2.34 10.48
CA ARG A 43 -7.52 -1.21 9.54
C ARG A 43 -8.83 -1.16 8.79
N LEU A 44 -9.25 0.06 8.46
CA LEU A 44 -10.20 0.34 7.41
C LEU A 44 -9.43 0.89 6.21
N LYS A 45 -9.58 0.28 5.04
CA LYS A 45 -8.96 0.74 3.78
C LYS A 45 -10.01 1.04 2.73
N GLY A 46 -9.82 2.08 1.94
CA GLY A 46 -10.68 2.35 0.79
C GLY A 46 -10.02 3.24 -0.26
N PHE A 47 -10.67 3.30 -1.42
CA PHE A 47 -10.26 4.13 -2.54
C PHE A 47 -11.47 4.84 -3.15
N TYR A 48 -11.40 6.17 -3.27
CA TYR A 48 -12.44 6.98 -3.89
C TYR A 48 -12.50 6.76 -5.40
N ILE A 49 -13.64 6.24 -5.88
CA ILE A 49 -13.86 5.93 -7.30
C ILE A 49 -14.80 6.89 -8.02
N GLY A 50 -15.39 7.84 -7.29
CA GLY A 50 -16.34 8.82 -7.84
C GLY A 50 -15.73 9.83 -8.83
N GLY A 51 -14.42 9.75 -9.09
CA GLY A 51 -13.70 10.57 -10.06
C GLY A 51 -12.47 11.25 -9.48
N VAL A 52 -11.81 12.08 -10.30
CA VAL A 52 -10.71 12.92 -9.83
C VAL A 52 -11.26 14.03 -8.95
N VAL A 53 -10.71 14.20 -7.76
CA VAL A 53 -11.09 15.29 -6.84
C VAL A 53 -10.48 16.60 -7.35
N ASN A 54 -11.25 17.35 -8.13
CA ASN A 54 -10.85 18.62 -8.75
C ASN A 54 -11.81 19.79 -8.46
N ASP A 55 -12.88 19.52 -7.72
CA ASP A 55 -13.88 20.50 -7.34
C ASP A 55 -14.47 20.20 -5.95
N ASN A 56 -15.29 21.13 -5.44
CA ASN A 56 -15.93 20.99 -4.13
C ASN A 56 -16.94 19.83 -4.06
N ARG A 57 -17.52 19.40 -5.18
CA ARG A 57 -18.52 18.32 -5.22
C ARG A 57 -17.83 16.98 -4.99
N HIS A 58 -16.81 16.67 -5.79
CA HIS A 58 -16.02 15.45 -5.65
C HIS A 58 -15.28 15.41 -4.32
N TYR A 59 -14.75 16.57 -3.88
CA TYR A 59 -14.16 16.71 -2.55
C TYR A 59 -15.14 16.33 -1.43
N SER A 60 -16.36 16.88 -1.46
CA SER A 60 -17.35 16.63 -0.42
C SER A 60 -17.79 15.16 -0.39
N ALA A 61 -17.85 14.50 -1.56
CA ALA A 61 -18.15 13.08 -1.64
C ALA A 61 -16.99 12.23 -1.07
N ALA A 62 -15.76 12.44 -1.54
CA ALA A 62 -14.58 11.71 -1.09
C ALA A 62 -14.34 11.85 0.42
N ILE A 63 -14.44 13.08 0.95
CA ILE A 63 -14.25 13.32 2.39
C ILE A 63 -15.39 12.74 3.22
N ARG A 64 -16.64 12.70 2.72
CA ARG A 64 -17.72 12.03 3.45
C ARG A 64 -17.41 10.55 3.67
N GLU A 65 -16.99 9.84 2.61
CA GLU A 65 -16.62 8.43 2.72
C GLU A 65 -15.46 8.20 3.71
N PHE A 66 -14.45 9.08 3.70
CA PHE A 66 -13.37 9.06 4.68
C PHE A 66 -13.89 9.30 6.12
N LEU A 67 -14.75 10.29 6.32
CA LEU A 67 -15.29 10.64 7.63
C LEU A 67 -16.23 9.56 8.18
N ASP A 68 -16.93 8.83 7.31
CA ASP A 68 -17.74 7.67 7.70
C ASP A 68 -16.83 6.54 8.22
N GLY A 69 -15.71 6.28 7.54
CA GLY A 69 -14.67 5.37 8.04
C GLY A 69 -14.06 5.83 9.36
N ARG A 70 -13.80 7.13 9.52
CA ARG A 70 -13.33 7.72 10.77
C ARG A 70 -14.35 7.56 11.89
N ALA A 71 -15.63 7.77 11.62
CA ALA A 71 -16.69 7.59 12.62
C ALA A 71 -16.69 6.16 13.18
N ARG A 72 -16.42 5.15 12.34
CA ARG A 72 -16.26 3.74 12.76
C ARG A 72 -15.07 3.49 13.69
N LEU A 73 -14.00 4.28 13.60
CA LEU A 73 -12.91 4.22 14.58
C LEU A 73 -13.38 4.64 15.97
N HIS A 74 -14.28 5.62 16.03
CA HIS A 74 -14.76 6.24 17.28
C HIS A 74 -16.15 5.74 17.71
N TRP A 75 -16.73 4.77 17.00
CA TRP A 75 -18.13 4.34 17.18
C TRP A 75 -18.40 3.66 18.52
N HIS A 76 -17.37 3.34 19.31
CA HIS A 76 -17.54 2.83 20.65
C HIS A 76 -16.60 3.52 21.64
N GLU A 77 -17.10 4.57 22.30
CA GLU A 77 -16.64 4.98 23.65
C GLU A 77 -16.85 3.87 24.71
N SER A 78 -17.33 2.69 24.29
CA SER A 78 -17.34 1.43 25.05
C SER A 78 -16.33 0.42 24.46
N ASP A 79 -15.05 0.57 24.81
CA ASP A 79 -13.98 -0.45 24.90
C ASP A 79 -13.73 -1.51 23.81
N SER A 80 -14.39 -1.53 22.65
CA SER A 80 -14.12 -2.59 21.66
C SER A 80 -14.42 -2.26 20.19
N SER A 81 -14.05 -1.07 19.69
CA SER A 81 -13.92 -0.94 18.22
C SER A 81 -12.77 -1.84 17.77
N PRO A 82 -12.98 -2.79 16.84
CA PRO A 82 -11.90 -3.62 16.30
C PRO A 82 -10.96 -2.81 15.38
N TYR A 83 -11.33 -1.57 15.06
CA TYR A 83 -10.60 -0.72 14.13
C TYR A 83 -9.78 0.34 14.88
N THR A 84 -8.49 0.39 14.57
CA THR A 84 -7.54 1.33 15.17
C THR A 84 -6.96 2.32 14.17
N ARG A 85 -7.29 2.18 12.87
CA ARG A 85 -6.80 3.08 11.81
C ARG A 85 -7.71 3.07 10.59
N VAL A 86 -7.93 4.23 9.98
CA VAL A 86 -8.53 4.39 8.66
C VAL A 86 -7.47 4.91 7.70
N GLN A 87 -7.43 4.34 6.50
CA GLN A 87 -6.60 4.76 5.39
C GLN A 87 -7.50 4.86 4.15
N TYR A 88 -7.46 5.99 3.47
CA TYR A 88 -8.32 6.24 2.32
C TYR A 88 -7.55 6.96 1.24
N ARG A 89 -7.66 6.51 0.01
CA ARG A 89 -6.88 7.03 -1.11
C ARG A 89 -7.81 7.68 -2.14
N ALA A 90 -7.37 8.76 -2.77
CA ALA A 90 -8.10 9.38 -3.88
C ALA A 90 -7.14 9.95 -4.92
N ILE A 91 -7.54 9.92 -6.19
CA ILE A 91 -6.88 10.70 -7.23
C ILE A 91 -7.42 12.12 -7.18
N CYS A 92 -6.53 13.09 -7.12
CA CYS A 92 -6.89 14.48 -6.95
C CYS A 92 -6.12 15.37 -7.94
N ASP A 93 -6.73 16.48 -8.33
CA ASP A 93 -6.04 17.55 -9.06
C ASP A 93 -5.07 18.28 -8.12
N GLY A 94 -3.80 18.40 -8.51
CA GLY A 94 -2.77 18.98 -7.65
C GLY A 94 -3.06 20.43 -7.23
N ASN A 95 -3.64 21.24 -8.12
CA ASN A 95 -3.93 22.65 -7.86
C ASN A 95 -5.09 22.80 -6.88
N PHE A 96 -6.12 21.98 -7.07
CA PHE A 96 -7.26 21.92 -6.17
C PHE A 96 -6.82 21.54 -4.76
N ILE A 97 -6.00 20.50 -4.61
CA ILE A 97 -5.51 20.03 -3.30
C ILE A 97 -4.65 21.09 -2.61
N ARG A 98 -3.78 21.80 -3.34
CA ARG A 98 -3.02 22.94 -2.80
C ARG A 98 -3.94 24.05 -2.30
N LYS A 99 -4.98 24.37 -3.06
CA LYS A 99 -5.97 25.41 -2.70
C LYS A 99 -6.73 25.07 -1.41
N ILE A 100 -6.99 23.80 -1.15
CA ILE A 100 -7.70 23.35 0.06
C ILE A 100 -6.78 22.81 1.15
N SER A 101 -5.46 22.97 1.01
CA SER A 101 -4.44 22.34 1.86
C SER A 101 -4.68 22.57 3.35
N GLU A 102 -4.94 23.81 3.77
CA GLU A 102 -5.23 24.14 5.18
C GLU A 102 -6.41 23.34 5.74
N ARG A 103 -7.44 23.10 4.93
CA ARG A 103 -8.67 22.40 5.35
C ARG A 103 -8.45 20.90 5.54
N ILE A 104 -7.58 20.29 4.75
CA ILE A 104 -7.36 18.83 4.74
C ILE A 104 -6.05 18.39 5.38
N SER A 105 -5.17 19.33 5.72
CA SER A 105 -3.86 19.08 6.32
C SER A 105 -3.90 18.09 7.50
N PRO A 106 -4.89 18.13 8.41
CA PRO A 106 -4.95 17.17 9.53
C PRO A 106 -5.08 15.70 9.11
N TRP A 107 -5.54 15.43 7.89
CA TRP A 107 -5.83 14.09 7.40
C TRP A 107 -4.85 13.60 6.33
N VAL A 108 -4.12 14.51 5.67
CA VAL A 108 -3.20 14.13 4.59
C VAL A 108 -1.92 13.52 5.16
N GLU A 109 -1.68 12.26 4.80
CA GLU A 109 -0.55 11.49 5.28
C GLU A 109 0.57 11.36 4.25
N ALA A 110 0.22 11.27 2.95
CA ALA A 110 1.18 11.23 1.86
C ALA A 110 0.56 11.71 0.54
N VAL A 111 1.40 12.24 -0.35
CA VAL A 111 1.03 12.61 -1.73
C VAL A 111 2.01 11.96 -2.71
N VAL A 112 1.48 11.21 -3.67
CA VAL A 112 2.24 10.52 -4.72
C VAL A 112 1.94 11.17 -6.08
N PRO A 113 2.94 11.74 -6.78
CA PRO A 113 2.73 12.30 -8.11
C PRO A 113 2.49 11.19 -9.13
N LEU A 114 1.53 11.41 -10.04
CA LEU A 114 1.24 10.46 -11.13
C LEU A 114 1.97 10.80 -12.43
N THR A 115 2.51 12.01 -12.51
CA THR A 115 3.29 12.51 -13.64
C THR A 115 4.68 12.95 -13.18
N PRO A 116 5.68 12.83 -14.06
CA PRO A 116 7.04 13.24 -13.74
C PRO A 116 7.21 14.77 -13.83
N GLY A 117 7.75 15.37 -12.77
CA GLY A 117 8.47 16.67 -12.85
C GLY A 117 7.64 17.95 -12.91
N ILE A 118 6.32 17.91 -13.16
CA ILE A 118 5.47 19.11 -13.19
C ILE A 118 4.64 19.17 -11.90
N PHE A 119 5.03 20.06 -11.00
CA PHE A 119 4.31 20.31 -9.75
C PHE A 119 3.26 21.38 -9.98
N GLY A 120 2.00 21.10 -9.65
CA GLY A 120 0.93 22.08 -9.75
C GLY A 120 -0.35 21.45 -10.22
N GLU A 121 -0.52 21.32 -11.53
CA GLU A 121 -1.81 20.97 -12.14
C GLU A 121 -2.02 19.45 -12.26
N ASP A 122 -0.94 18.69 -12.20
CA ASP A 122 -1.03 17.27 -12.51
C ASP A 122 -1.78 16.46 -11.43
N PRO A 123 -2.47 15.39 -11.84
CA PRO A 123 -3.10 14.47 -10.93
C PRO A 123 -2.10 13.85 -9.94
N VAL A 124 -2.53 13.74 -8.69
CA VAL A 124 -1.79 13.10 -7.61
C VAL A 124 -2.66 12.07 -6.90
N LEU A 125 -2.06 11.02 -6.38
CA LEU A 125 -2.69 10.12 -5.43
C LEU A 125 -2.47 10.67 -4.02
N VAL A 126 -3.55 11.00 -3.31
CA VAL A 126 -3.52 11.52 -1.94
C VAL A 126 -3.94 10.42 -0.98
N TYR A 127 -3.16 10.24 0.08
CA TYR A 127 -3.44 9.35 1.20
C TYR A 127 -4.04 10.19 2.33
N PHE A 128 -5.28 9.87 2.68
CA PHE A 128 -5.95 10.35 3.88
C PHE A 128 -5.87 9.27 4.95
N SER A 129 -5.64 9.65 6.20
CA SER A 129 -5.62 8.69 7.30
C SER A 129 -6.02 9.30 8.63
N GLU A 130 -6.42 8.43 9.55
CA GLU A 130 -6.50 8.75 10.98
C GLU A 130 -6.21 7.48 11.80
N ASN A 131 -5.45 7.65 12.88
CA ASN A 131 -5.22 6.59 13.87
C ASN A 131 -6.08 6.84 15.10
N ALA A 132 -6.56 5.76 15.71
CA ALA A 132 -7.12 5.80 17.05
C ALA A 132 -6.05 6.26 18.07
N PRO A 133 -6.44 6.82 19.23
CA PRO A 133 -5.49 7.22 20.28
C PRO A 133 -4.58 6.09 20.77
N SER A 134 -5.01 4.83 20.65
CA SER A 134 -4.22 3.64 21.00
C SER A 134 -3.09 3.31 20.01
N ARG A 135 -3.07 3.92 18.82
CA ARG A 135 -2.16 3.58 17.72
C ARG A 135 -1.30 4.78 17.33
N GLN A 136 -0.31 5.08 18.16
CA GLN A 136 0.56 6.25 17.99
C GLN A 136 2.03 5.85 17.89
N SER A 137 2.77 6.54 17.02
CA SER A 137 4.21 6.32 16.86
C SER A 137 4.98 6.78 18.09
N SER A 138 6.05 6.06 18.44
CA SER A 138 7.02 6.57 19.41
C SER A 138 7.78 7.75 18.82
N LYS A 139 8.07 8.74 19.68
CA LYS A 139 8.95 9.86 19.32
C LYS A 139 10.36 9.36 18.93
N ALA A 140 10.88 8.33 19.60
CA ALA A 140 12.19 7.79 19.30
C ALA A 140 12.23 7.14 17.91
N ASP A 141 11.24 6.29 17.61
CA ASP A 141 11.08 5.67 16.29
C ASP A 141 10.95 6.74 15.21
N PHE A 142 10.09 7.74 15.41
CA PHE A 142 9.91 8.84 14.45
C PHE A 142 11.20 9.62 14.16
N LEU A 143 11.97 9.96 15.20
CA LEU A 143 13.27 10.62 15.03
C LEU A 143 14.24 9.73 14.25
N LYS A 144 14.27 8.43 14.56
CA LYS A 144 15.14 7.48 13.86
C LYS A 144 14.79 7.35 12.38
N ILE A 145 13.50 7.35 12.06
CA ILE A 145 13.00 7.32 10.68
C ILE A 145 13.47 8.56 9.93
N ARG A 146 13.34 9.75 10.52
CA ARG A 146 13.82 10.99 9.90
C ARG A 146 15.32 10.96 9.61
N GLU A 147 16.12 10.42 10.53
CA GLU A 147 17.56 10.21 10.29
C GLU A 147 17.81 9.24 9.14
N ASN A 148 17.07 8.13 9.07
CA ASN A 148 17.20 7.15 8.00
C ASN A 148 16.83 7.75 6.63
N ILE A 149 15.74 8.50 6.57
CA ILE A 149 15.31 9.24 5.37
C ILE A 149 16.43 10.18 4.92
N SER A 150 16.91 11.04 5.83
CA SER A 150 17.98 12.00 5.51
C SER A 150 19.25 11.32 4.99
N ARG A 151 19.64 10.17 5.55
CA ARG A 151 20.81 9.39 5.10
C ARG A 151 20.58 8.70 3.75
N ALA A 152 19.35 8.32 3.44
CA ALA A 152 18.98 7.70 2.16
C ALA A 152 18.82 8.72 1.02
N SER A 153 18.24 9.90 1.29
CA SER A 153 17.90 10.93 0.29
C SER A 153 19.09 11.50 -0.52
N GLY A 154 20.33 11.20 -0.13
CA GLY A 154 21.53 11.59 -0.87
C GLY A 154 22.19 10.46 -1.69
N GLN A 155 21.58 9.27 -1.75
CA GLN A 155 22.15 8.15 -2.50
C GLN A 155 21.97 8.33 -4.01
N PRO A 156 22.99 8.02 -4.83
CA PRO A 156 22.82 8.02 -6.27
C PRO A 156 21.92 6.85 -6.70
N ARG A 157 21.27 7.05 -7.85
CA ARG A 157 20.66 5.95 -8.61
C ARG A 157 21.74 4.94 -9.00
N ARG A 158 21.38 3.67 -9.01
CA ARG A 158 22.25 2.55 -9.37
C ARG A 158 21.62 1.79 -10.53
N THR A 159 22.47 1.20 -11.35
CA THR A 159 22.06 0.30 -12.43
C THR A 159 21.48 -1.00 -11.87
N VAL A 160 20.69 -1.70 -12.68
CA VAL A 160 20.18 -3.05 -12.32
C VAL A 160 21.32 -3.98 -11.89
N SER A 161 22.42 -4.02 -12.64
CA SER A 161 23.57 -4.87 -12.35
C SER A 161 24.17 -4.57 -10.96
N GLU A 162 24.32 -3.30 -10.59
CA GLU A 162 24.84 -2.91 -9.27
C GLU A 162 23.88 -3.29 -8.13
N LEU A 163 22.57 -3.27 -8.39
CA LEU A 163 21.55 -3.62 -7.40
C LEU A 163 21.44 -5.13 -7.15
N THR A 164 21.76 -5.97 -8.15
CA THR A 164 21.70 -7.44 -8.04
C THR A 164 23.04 -8.07 -7.68
N ALA A 165 24.16 -7.46 -8.05
CA ALA A 165 25.51 -8.02 -7.94
C ALA A 165 25.84 -8.61 -6.56
N LYS A 166 25.45 -7.94 -5.47
CA LYS A 166 25.75 -8.45 -4.11
C LYS A 166 25.08 -9.80 -3.85
N SER A 167 23.84 -9.98 -4.30
CA SER A 167 23.13 -11.25 -4.13
C SER A 167 23.76 -12.36 -5.00
N GLU A 168 24.15 -12.03 -6.23
CA GLU A 168 24.79 -12.96 -7.16
C GLU A 168 26.15 -13.44 -6.64
N ILE A 169 27.00 -12.52 -6.14
CA ILE A 169 28.31 -12.82 -5.53
C ILE A 169 28.16 -13.75 -4.33
N ASN A 170 27.10 -13.58 -3.52
CA ASN A 170 26.83 -14.46 -2.39
C ASN A 170 26.12 -15.77 -2.80
N GLY A 171 25.98 -16.02 -4.10
CA GLY A 171 25.47 -17.26 -4.67
C GLY A 171 24.00 -17.48 -4.44
N TYR A 172 23.18 -16.42 -4.51
CA TYR A 172 21.72 -16.53 -4.53
C TYR A 172 21.22 -16.55 -5.97
N THR A 173 20.16 -17.33 -6.22
CA THR A 173 19.41 -17.30 -7.47
C THR A 173 18.17 -16.44 -7.28
N ILE A 174 18.01 -15.40 -8.10
CA ILE A 174 16.87 -14.48 -8.03
C ILE A 174 15.94 -14.75 -9.21
N SER A 175 14.64 -14.91 -8.95
CA SER A 175 13.65 -15.16 -10.01
C SER A 175 12.26 -14.65 -9.63
N ILE A 176 11.37 -14.58 -10.61
CA ILE A 176 9.92 -14.46 -10.40
C ILE A 176 9.34 -15.88 -10.41
N LEU A 177 8.43 -16.19 -9.47
CA LEU A 177 7.72 -17.46 -9.46
C LEU A 177 6.75 -17.57 -10.65
N SER A 178 6.85 -18.65 -11.41
CA SER A 178 5.84 -19.00 -12.42
C SER A 178 4.52 -19.43 -11.77
N ASP A 179 3.44 -19.46 -12.56
CA ASP A 179 2.13 -19.92 -12.09
C ASP A 179 2.19 -21.36 -11.59
N GLU A 180 2.93 -22.24 -12.27
CA GLU A 180 3.12 -23.63 -11.86
C GLU A 180 3.92 -23.75 -10.55
N GLU A 181 4.96 -22.93 -10.38
CA GLU A 181 5.78 -22.92 -9.15
C GLU A 181 4.97 -22.49 -7.93
N ARG A 182 4.05 -21.52 -8.08
CA ARG A 182 3.21 -21.01 -6.98
C ARG A 182 2.33 -22.07 -6.34
N HIS A 183 2.00 -23.13 -7.08
CA HIS A 183 1.19 -24.25 -6.60
C HIS A 183 2.01 -25.41 -6.03
N GLN A 184 3.34 -25.32 -6.00
CA GLN A 184 4.20 -26.33 -5.40
C GLN A 184 4.17 -26.22 -3.87
N SER A 185 3.98 -27.36 -3.18
CA SER A 185 3.87 -27.39 -1.72
C SER A 185 5.11 -26.85 -1.00
N GLY A 186 6.31 -27.06 -1.57
CA GLY A 186 7.56 -26.51 -1.03
C GLY A 186 7.60 -24.98 -1.06
N VAL A 187 7.09 -24.37 -2.15
CA VAL A 187 7.03 -22.91 -2.30
C VAL A 187 6.07 -22.30 -1.29
N HIS A 188 4.87 -22.87 -1.15
CA HIS A 188 3.88 -22.39 -0.17
C HIS A 188 4.45 -22.41 1.25
N LYS A 189 5.08 -23.52 1.64
CA LYS A 189 5.72 -23.66 2.96
C LYS A 189 6.82 -22.61 3.20
N ASP A 190 7.73 -22.45 2.25
CA ASP A 190 8.86 -21.52 2.41
C ASP A 190 8.38 -20.06 2.45
N VAL A 191 7.42 -19.69 1.61
CA VAL A 191 6.84 -18.34 1.62
C VAL A 191 6.07 -18.10 2.92
N TYR A 192 5.30 -19.08 3.41
CA TYR A 192 4.61 -18.97 4.69
C TYR A 192 5.58 -18.72 5.85
N ALA A 193 6.67 -19.49 5.95
CA ALA A 193 7.69 -19.29 6.98
C ALA A 193 8.33 -17.89 6.94
N LEU A 194 8.36 -17.23 5.78
CA LEU A 194 8.86 -15.87 5.63
C LEU A 194 7.85 -14.80 6.08
N TYR A 195 6.56 -15.02 5.84
CA TYR A 195 5.50 -14.03 6.09
C TYR A 195 4.74 -14.23 7.41
N GLU A 196 4.83 -15.40 8.06
CA GLU A 196 4.20 -15.66 9.36
C GLU A 196 4.62 -14.64 10.43
N ARG A 197 5.88 -14.16 10.35
CA ARG A 197 6.44 -13.13 11.22
C ARG A 197 5.78 -11.76 11.08
N PHE A 198 5.00 -11.56 10.02
CA PHE A 198 4.17 -10.37 9.81
C PHE A 198 2.72 -10.60 10.24
N GLY A 199 2.42 -11.73 10.89
CA GLY A 199 1.08 -12.10 11.33
C GLY A 199 0.21 -12.71 10.22
N TRP A 200 0.81 -13.13 9.11
CA TRP A 200 0.08 -13.79 8.02
C TRP A 200 -0.13 -15.26 8.37
N ASN A 201 -1.31 -15.79 8.07
CA ASN A 201 -1.59 -17.22 8.19
C ASN A 201 -1.39 -17.94 6.83
N GLU A 202 -1.51 -19.27 6.82
CA GLU A 202 -1.35 -20.07 5.60
C GLU A 202 -2.39 -19.71 4.51
N GLU A 203 -3.61 -19.33 4.91
CA GLU A 203 -4.68 -18.92 4.00
C GLU A 203 -4.33 -17.61 3.29
N ASN A 204 -3.78 -16.62 4.01
CA ASN A 204 -3.33 -15.36 3.43
C ASN A 204 -2.22 -15.58 2.40
N VAL A 205 -1.30 -16.51 2.69
CA VAL A 205 -0.21 -16.85 1.76
C VAL A 205 -0.73 -17.64 0.56
N ALA A 206 -1.72 -18.52 0.75
CA ALA A 206 -2.38 -19.22 -0.35
C ALA A 206 -3.11 -18.24 -1.27
N GLU A 207 -3.84 -17.28 -0.71
CA GLU A 207 -4.53 -16.21 -1.47
C GLU A 207 -3.53 -15.33 -2.23
N LEU A 208 -2.44 -14.94 -1.57
CA LEU A 208 -1.34 -14.20 -2.19
C LEU A 208 -0.74 -14.94 -3.40
N LEU A 209 -0.37 -16.20 -3.21
CA LEU A 209 0.24 -17.04 -4.25
C LEU A 209 -0.75 -17.36 -5.37
N GLY A 210 -2.03 -17.51 -5.03
CA GLY A 210 -3.09 -17.81 -6.00
C GLY A 210 -3.57 -16.62 -6.82
N ASN A 211 -3.22 -15.39 -6.43
CA ASN A 211 -3.62 -14.20 -7.17
C ASN A 211 -2.73 -14.00 -8.42
N PRO A 212 -3.29 -14.06 -9.65
CA PRO A 212 -2.53 -13.92 -10.89
C PRO A 212 -1.98 -12.50 -11.10
N ASP A 213 -2.55 -11.50 -10.45
CA ASP A 213 -2.13 -10.11 -10.57
C ASP A 213 -0.93 -9.78 -9.67
N ASN A 214 -0.52 -10.72 -8.81
CA ASN A 214 0.68 -10.60 -8.01
C ASN A 214 1.92 -11.05 -8.80
N ILE A 215 2.99 -10.27 -8.72
CA ILE A 215 4.33 -10.66 -9.17
C ILE A 215 5.16 -10.98 -7.93
N ILE A 216 5.56 -12.25 -7.81
CA ILE A 216 6.24 -12.74 -6.60
C ILE A 216 7.70 -13.01 -6.94
N GLY A 217 8.59 -12.14 -6.46
CA GLY A 217 10.03 -12.30 -6.61
C GLY A 217 10.63 -13.07 -5.43
N VAL A 218 11.53 -13.99 -5.69
CA VAL A 218 12.17 -14.83 -4.68
C VAL A 218 13.69 -14.86 -4.83
N ALA A 219 14.38 -15.07 -3.71
CA ALA A 219 15.78 -15.44 -3.68
C ALA A 219 15.90 -16.87 -3.14
N ARG A 220 16.63 -17.71 -3.86
CA ARG A 220 16.89 -19.10 -3.50
C ARG A 220 18.35 -19.33 -3.13
N LYS A 221 18.56 -20.20 -2.14
CA LYS A 221 19.87 -20.74 -1.75
C LYS A 221 19.70 -22.24 -1.51
N GLU A 222 20.44 -23.06 -2.24
CA GLU A 222 20.37 -24.53 -2.11
C GLU A 222 18.91 -25.04 -2.20
N ASP A 223 18.21 -24.56 -3.24
CA ASP A 223 16.80 -24.84 -3.57
C ASP A 223 15.72 -24.34 -2.59
N ALA A 224 16.09 -23.84 -1.41
CA ALA A 224 15.15 -23.21 -0.48
C ALA A 224 14.90 -21.73 -0.80
N ILE A 225 13.65 -21.26 -0.68
CA ILE A 225 13.34 -19.83 -0.75
C ILE A 225 13.70 -19.20 0.59
N VAL A 226 14.66 -18.27 0.56
CA VAL A 226 15.20 -17.60 1.77
C VAL A 226 14.82 -16.12 1.84
N ALA A 227 14.32 -15.57 0.73
CA ALA A 227 13.67 -14.28 0.72
C ALA A 227 12.59 -14.23 -0.36
N ALA A 228 11.53 -13.45 -0.12
CA ALA A 228 10.42 -13.27 -1.04
C ALA A 228 9.86 -11.85 -0.94
N GLY A 229 9.47 -11.24 -2.05
CA GLY A 229 8.80 -9.93 -2.12
C GLY A 229 7.67 -9.97 -3.13
N ILE A 230 6.72 -9.03 -3.00
CA ILE A 230 5.49 -9.02 -3.81
C ILE A 230 5.36 -7.66 -4.49
N GLY A 231 5.06 -7.66 -5.78
CA GLY A 231 4.44 -6.54 -6.47
C GLY A 231 2.97 -6.88 -6.72
N GLU A 232 2.06 -6.25 -5.97
CA GLU A 232 0.62 -6.41 -6.15
C GLU A 232 0.15 -5.41 -7.21
N ILE A 233 -0.54 -5.88 -8.25
CA ILE A 233 -1.08 -5.03 -9.31
C ILE A 233 -2.60 -4.94 -9.13
N ALA A 234 -3.15 -3.72 -9.23
CA ALA A 234 -4.60 -3.53 -9.22
C ALA A 234 -5.07 -2.56 -10.31
N SER A 235 -6.33 -2.74 -10.70
CA SER A 235 -7.08 -1.81 -11.55
C SER A 235 -8.16 -1.14 -10.71
N ILE A 236 -8.07 0.19 -10.59
CA ILE A 236 -9.04 1.01 -9.87
C ILE A 236 -9.90 1.77 -10.88
N PRO A 237 -11.22 1.55 -10.92
CA PRO A 237 -12.09 2.33 -11.79
C PRO A 237 -12.28 3.74 -11.20
N VAL A 238 -11.90 4.77 -11.95
CA VAL A 238 -12.07 6.17 -11.55
C VAL A 238 -12.88 6.90 -12.62
N ASN A 239 -14.17 7.14 -12.34
CA ASN A 239 -15.11 7.78 -13.26
C ASN A 239 -15.06 7.24 -14.71
N GLY A 240 -15.10 5.91 -14.86
CA GLY A 240 -15.09 5.24 -16.17
C GLY A 240 -13.72 5.07 -16.83
N ALA A 241 -12.66 5.66 -16.27
CA ALA A 241 -11.28 5.31 -16.60
C ALA A 241 -10.75 4.20 -15.69
N ILE A 242 -9.74 3.46 -16.14
CA ILE A 242 -9.05 2.44 -15.35
C ILE A 242 -7.68 2.97 -14.98
N PHE A 243 -7.46 3.17 -13.68
CA PHE A 243 -6.18 3.54 -13.10
C PHE A 243 -5.45 2.28 -12.62
N ARG A 244 -4.29 2.00 -13.21
CA ARG A 244 -3.50 0.79 -12.97
C ARG A 244 -2.33 1.11 -12.06
N ILE A 245 -2.30 0.47 -10.90
CA ILE A 245 -1.28 0.72 -9.88
C ILE A 245 -0.59 -0.56 -9.47
N ALA A 246 0.66 -0.43 -9.04
CA ALA A 246 1.38 -1.53 -8.41
C ALA A 246 1.92 -1.08 -7.05
N GLU A 247 1.67 -1.90 -6.04
CA GLU A 247 2.24 -1.75 -4.71
C GLU A 247 3.37 -2.76 -4.51
N LEU A 248 4.58 -2.27 -4.23
CA LEU A 248 5.71 -3.08 -3.83
C LEU A 248 5.65 -3.27 -2.31
N THR A 249 5.43 -4.50 -1.88
CA THR A 249 5.53 -4.85 -0.46
C THR A 249 6.99 -5.04 -0.05
N GLU A 250 7.23 -4.99 1.25
CA GLU A 250 8.56 -5.30 1.78
C GLU A 250 8.92 -6.77 1.60
N ALA A 251 10.07 -7.03 0.98
CA ALA A 251 10.57 -8.38 0.89
C ALA A 251 10.92 -8.94 2.27
N ALA A 252 10.34 -10.09 2.59
CA ALA A 252 10.70 -10.90 3.72
C ALA A 252 12.03 -11.61 3.45
N THR A 253 12.99 -11.55 4.37
CA THR A 253 14.27 -12.26 4.27
C THR A 253 14.53 -13.00 5.57
N ARG A 254 14.91 -14.27 5.50
CA ARG A 254 15.31 -15.07 6.66
C ARG A 254 16.51 -14.43 7.36
N SER A 255 16.52 -14.42 8.69
CA SER A 255 17.45 -13.61 9.49
C SER A 255 18.93 -13.95 9.24
N ASP A 256 19.23 -15.21 8.96
CA ASP A 256 20.56 -15.72 8.64
C ASP A 256 21.04 -15.36 7.22
N HIS A 257 20.13 -14.89 6.36
CA HIS A 257 20.43 -14.42 5.00
C HIS A 257 20.35 -12.90 4.83
N GLU A 258 20.04 -12.16 5.91
CA GLU A 258 19.99 -10.70 5.89
C GLU A 258 21.32 -10.06 5.45
N ARG A 259 21.23 -8.81 4.96
CA ARG A 259 22.37 -8.00 4.49
C ARG A 259 23.15 -8.57 3.31
N ASN A 260 22.73 -9.69 2.72
CA ASN A 260 23.38 -10.27 1.54
C ASN A 260 22.91 -9.73 0.18
N GLY A 261 22.05 -8.70 0.19
CA GLY A 261 21.57 -8.03 -1.03
C GLY A 261 20.26 -8.61 -1.60
N CYS A 262 19.66 -9.63 -0.98
CA CYS A 262 18.43 -10.27 -1.45
C CYS A 262 17.27 -9.29 -1.64
N TYR A 263 17.04 -8.37 -0.69
CA TYR A 263 15.98 -7.35 -0.82
C TYR A 263 16.16 -6.48 -2.07
N ALA A 264 17.38 -5.98 -2.29
CA ALA A 264 17.68 -5.10 -3.43
C ALA A 264 17.44 -5.83 -4.75
N ALA A 265 17.90 -7.08 -4.84
CA ALA A 265 17.77 -7.88 -6.04
C ALA A 265 16.31 -8.24 -6.32
N ILE A 266 15.57 -8.79 -5.33
CA ILE A 266 14.15 -9.14 -5.48
C ILE A 266 13.32 -7.92 -5.90
N SER A 267 13.44 -6.80 -5.17
CA SER A 267 12.67 -5.59 -5.48
C SER A 267 12.98 -5.07 -6.89
N THR A 268 14.24 -5.19 -7.33
CA THR A 268 14.67 -4.80 -8.69
C THR A 268 14.09 -5.73 -9.75
N THR A 269 14.13 -7.05 -9.52
CA THR A 269 13.55 -8.04 -10.43
C THR A 269 12.04 -7.87 -10.59
N ILE A 270 11.32 -7.57 -9.50
CA ILE A 270 9.88 -7.26 -9.56
C ILE A 270 9.62 -6.00 -10.38
N LEU A 271 10.39 -4.92 -10.16
CA LEU A 271 10.27 -3.70 -10.96
C LEU A 271 10.49 -3.96 -12.46
N LEU A 272 11.48 -4.78 -12.81
CA LEU A 272 11.74 -5.15 -14.21
C LEU A 272 10.60 -5.96 -14.82
N ALA A 273 10.02 -6.89 -14.06
CA ALA A 273 8.86 -7.67 -14.50
C ALA A 273 7.64 -6.76 -14.73
N ILE A 274 7.35 -5.82 -13.81
CA ILE A 274 6.28 -4.82 -14.00
C ILE A 274 6.56 -3.97 -15.24
N ARG A 275 7.80 -3.51 -15.43
CA ARG A 275 8.21 -2.73 -16.61
C ARG A 275 7.92 -3.48 -17.90
N GLU A 276 8.36 -4.74 -17.99
CA GLU A 276 8.19 -5.58 -19.16
C GLU A 276 6.71 -5.83 -19.48
N GLN A 277 5.91 -6.20 -18.47
CA GLN A 277 4.47 -6.39 -18.64
C GLN A 277 3.77 -5.10 -19.07
N SER A 278 4.14 -3.96 -18.47
CA SER A 278 3.57 -2.64 -18.79
C SER A 278 3.90 -2.22 -20.21
N GLN A 279 5.16 -2.33 -20.65
CA GLN A 279 5.57 -1.98 -22.02
C GLN A 279 4.84 -2.81 -23.08
N ARG A 280 4.45 -4.05 -22.74
CA ARG A 280 3.64 -4.93 -23.61
C ARG A 280 2.13 -4.71 -23.51
N ARG A 281 1.67 -3.79 -22.65
CA ARG A 281 0.26 -3.56 -22.33
C ARG A 281 -0.46 -4.78 -21.73
N ASN A 282 0.29 -5.62 -21.05
CA ASN A 282 -0.21 -6.85 -20.43
C ASN A 282 -0.58 -6.65 -18.95
N VAL A 283 -0.42 -5.44 -18.40
CA VAL A 283 -0.86 -5.12 -17.04
C VAL A 283 -2.35 -4.84 -17.06
N LEU A 284 -3.17 -5.86 -16.76
CA LEU A 284 -4.63 -5.74 -16.70
C LEU A 284 -5.21 -5.03 -17.95
N GLY A 285 -4.74 -5.45 -19.13
CA GLY A 285 -5.13 -4.89 -20.42
C GLY A 285 -4.64 -3.46 -20.72
N GLY A 286 -3.58 -2.99 -20.04
CA GLY A 286 -3.00 -1.67 -20.29
C GLY A 286 -1.59 -1.50 -19.71
N GLU A 287 -1.20 -0.24 -19.49
CA GLU A 287 0.12 0.15 -18.96
C GLU A 287 -0.03 0.60 -17.50
N ILE A 288 0.97 0.32 -16.66
CA ILE A 288 0.99 0.79 -15.27
C ILE A 288 1.03 2.32 -15.23
N ASP A 289 0.22 2.97 -14.41
CA ASP A 289 0.24 4.43 -14.25
C ASP A 289 1.27 4.86 -13.21
N VAL A 290 1.29 4.18 -12.06
CA VAL A 290 2.23 4.45 -10.96
C VAL A 290 2.59 3.16 -10.22
N ILE A 291 3.84 3.10 -9.77
CA ILE A 291 4.30 2.11 -8.82
C ILE A 291 4.59 2.85 -7.52
N PHE A 292 4.12 2.32 -6.40
CA PHE A 292 4.51 2.80 -5.08
C PHE A 292 4.89 1.66 -4.17
N GLY A 293 5.55 1.96 -3.06
CA GLY A 293 5.83 0.99 -2.01
C GLY A 293 5.83 1.67 -0.66
N GLU A 294 5.24 1.01 0.33
CA GLU A 294 5.22 1.44 1.72
C GLU A 294 6.49 0.87 2.41
N SER A 295 7.55 1.67 2.50
CA SER A 295 8.88 1.22 2.92
C SER A 295 9.14 1.47 4.41
N ASN A 296 9.56 0.46 5.17
CA ASN A 296 9.79 0.57 6.62
C ASN A 296 10.82 1.65 6.92
N GLY A 297 10.36 2.72 7.57
CA GLY A 297 11.18 3.87 7.88
C GLY A 297 12.34 3.55 8.83
N LEU A 298 12.22 2.52 9.66
CA LEU A 298 13.28 2.06 10.56
C LEU A 298 14.36 1.23 9.84
N SER A 299 14.04 0.70 8.66
CA SER A 299 14.95 -0.10 7.83
C SER A 299 15.71 0.77 6.84
N GLU A 300 16.81 1.39 7.28
CA GLU A 300 17.65 2.26 6.42
C GLU A 300 18.05 1.61 5.09
N GLY A 301 18.35 0.30 5.11
CA GLY A 301 18.70 -0.45 3.89
C GLY A 301 17.57 -0.47 2.85
N VAL A 302 16.32 -0.58 3.29
CA VAL A 302 15.12 -0.55 2.42
C VAL A 302 14.98 0.83 1.76
N LEU A 303 15.12 1.91 2.56
CA LEU A 303 15.04 3.28 2.05
C LEU A 303 16.16 3.59 1.04
N ARG A 304 17.40 3.13 1.31
CA ARG A 304 18.53 3.28 0.39
C ARG A 304 18.28 2.57 -0.94
N VAL A 305 17.74 1.35 -0.88
CA VAL A 305 17.37 0.61 -2.10
C VAL A 305 16.31 1.36 -2.90
N ALA A 306 15.28 1.89 -2.23
CA ALA A 306 14.24 2.67 -2.90
C ALA A 306 14.80 3.87 -3.68
N VAL A 307 15.69 4.66 -3.06
CA VAL A 307 16.35 5.80 -3.73
C VAL A 307 17.27 5.33 -4.86
N SER A 308 18.04 4.26 -4.64
CA SER A 308 18.94 3.74 -5.67
C SER A 308 18.20 3.17 -6.89
N GLN A 309 16.96 2.69 -6.72
CA GLN A 309 16.04 2.34 -7.82
C GLN A 309 15.40 3.56 -8.49
N GLY A 310 15.66 4.77 -7.99
CA GLY A 310 15.09 6.00 -8.50
C GLY A 310 13.72 6.37 -7.94
N ARG A 311 13.21 5.64 -6.93
CA ARG A 311 11.92 5.96 -6.29
C ARG A 311 12.00 7.30 -5.56
N THR A 312 10.97 8.12 -5.72
CA THR A 312 10.82 9.40 -5.05
C THR A 312 10.19 9.21 -3.66
N PHE A 313 10.69 9.90 -2.64
CA PHE A 313 10.11 9.88 -1.30
C PHE A 313 8.91 10.82 -1.19
N SER A 314 7.83 10.33 -0.59
CA SER A 314 6.62 11.14 -0.41
C SER A 314 6.80 12.32 0.55
N THR A 315 7.80 12.30 1.44
CA THR A 315 8.15 13.48 2.27
C THR A 315 8.56 14.68 1.42
N ASP A 316 9.23 14.45 0.28
CA ASP A 316 9.71 15.51 -0.59
C ASP A 316 8.57 16.07 -1.45
N THR A 317 7.64 15.23 -1.88
CA THR A 317 6.49 15.61 -2.69
C THR A 317 5.43 16.30 -1.84
N THR A 318 5.08 15.73 -0.69
CA THR A 318 3.99 16.19 0.17
C THR A 318 4.23 17.62 0.68
N ALA A 319 5.48 17.97 1.01
CA ALA A 319 5.85 19.34 1.35
C ALA A 319 5.61 20.34 0.20
N ARG A 320 5.85 19.94 -1.06
CA ARG A 320 5.61 20.79 -2.25
C ARG A 320 4.13 21.05 -2.51
N PHE A 321 3.24 20.16 -2.05
CA PHE A 321 1.79 20.31 -2.13
C PHE A 321 1.17 21.06 -0.94
N GLY A 322 1.99 21.59 -0.02
CA GLY A 322 1.51 22.40 1.10
C GLY A 322 1.25 21.62 2.40
N PHE A 323 1.79 20.41 2.52
CA PHE A 323 1.64 19.55 3.71
C PHE A 323 3.00 19.25 4.35
N PRO A 324 3.70 20.26 4.87
CA PRO A 324 4.99 20.04 5.53
C PRO A 324 4.79 19.16 6.78
N GLY A 325 5.61 18.12 6.93
CA GLY A 325 5.54 17.18 8.06
C GLY A 325 4.74 15.90 7.80
N SER A 326 4.07 15.81 6.66
CA SER A 326 3.48 14.58 6.12
C SER A 326 4.48 13.87 5.19
N GLY A 327 4.11 12.68 4.71
CA GLY A 327 4.90 11.78 3.88
C GLY A 327 5.28 10.46 4.56
N ILE A 328 4.77 10.17 5.76
CA ILE A 328 5.02 8.91 6.47
C ILE A 328 3.69 8.35 6.92
N LEU A 329 3.41 7.11 6.53
CA LEU A 329 2.26 6.34 6.97
C LEU A 329 2.49 5.85 8.39
N ARG A 330 1.87 6.48 9.38
CA ARG A 330 2.14 6.23 10.79
C ARG A 330 1.45 4.96 11.27
N GLN A 331 2.22 4.09 11.91
CA GLN A 331 1.73 2.87 12.56
C GLN A 331 0.93 2.00 11.59
N GLN A 332 1.40 1.78 10.38
CA GLN A 332 0.65 1.17 9.28
C GLN A 332 0.45 -0.35 9.41
N VAL A 333 1.51 -1.12 9.68
CA VAL A 333 1.45 -2.60 9.85
C VAL A 333 2.55 -3.11 10.79
N PRO A 334 2.36 -4.25 11.46
CA PRO A 334 3.46 -4.92 12.16
C PRO A 334 4.40 -5.55 11.14
N ILE A 335 5.70 -5.30 11.31
CA ILE A 335 6.79 -5.82 10.48
C ILE A 335 7.87 -6.25 11.45
N SER A 336 8.22 -7.54 11.43
CA SER A 336 9.33 -8.08 12.23
C SER A 336 10.67 -7.72 11.59
N GLY A 337 11.70 -7.46 12.41
CA GLY A 337 13.04 -7.10 11.95
C GLY A 337 13.68 -6.03 12.82
N PRO A 338 13.59 -4.74 12.46
CA PRO A 338 14.24 -3.66 13.20
C PRO A 338 13.69 -3.53 14.63
N VAL A 339 14.57 -3.16 15.55
CA VAL A 339 14.19 -2.78 16.92
C VAL A 339 13.29 -1.55 16.85
N ARG A 340 12.15 -1.62 17.54
CA ARG A 340 11.12 -0.57 17.59
C ARG A 340 10.50 -0.50 18.97
N GLU A 341 9.92 0.65 19.30
CA GLU A 341 9.24 0.87 20.58
C GLU A 341 7.73 0.66 20.48
N THR A 342 7.15 0.71 19.28
CA THR A 342 5.71 0.53 19.03
C THR A 342 5.39 -0.80 18.37
N GLU A 343 4.13 -1.24 18.50
CA GLU A 343 3.65 -2.48 17.89
C GLU A 343 3.75 -2.44 16.34
N TYR A 344 3.32 -1.33 15.74
CA TYR A 344 3.26 -1.12 14.29
C TYR A 344 4.44 -0.28 13.79
N ASN A 345 4.73 -0.39 12.49
CA ASN A 345 5.79 0.38 11.83
C ASN A 345 5.23 1.60 11.12
N ASP A 346 6.04 2.64 11.11
CA ASP A 346 5.84 3.82 10.27
C ASP A 346 6.50 3.56 8.91
N LEU A 347 5.72 3.69 7.83
CA LEU A 347 6.18 3.39 6.47
C LEU A 347 6.29 4.66 5.64
N LEU A 348 7.43 4.86 4.98
CA LEU A 348 7.64 5.92 4.01
C LEU A 348 7.04 5.49 2.66
N VAL A 349 6.07 6.25 2.13
CA VAL A 349 5.61 6.00 0.75
C VAL A 349 6.71 6.45 -0.19
N THR A 350 7.08 5.54 -1.09
CA THR A 350 8.06 5.78 -2.16
C THR A 350 7.41 5.44 -3.50
N SER A 351 7.73 6.15 -4.58
CA SER A 351 7.03 5.95 -5.86
C SER A 351 7.90 6.12 -7.11
N LEU A 352 7.48 5.46 -8.19
CA LEU A 352 7.92 5.67 -9.57
C LEU A 352 6.70 5.91 -10.45
N THR A 353 6.76 6.95 -11.26
CA THR A 353 5.83 7.15 -12.37
C THR A 353 6.14 6.17 -13.51
N ARG A 354 5.18 5.95 -14.42
CA ARG A 354 5.40 5.14 -15.65
C ARG A 354 6.69 5.53 -16.39
N LYS A 355 6.94 6.83 -16.56
CA LYS A 355 8.11 7.34 -17.27
C LYS A 355 9.40 6.90 -16.56
N GLU A 356 9.48 7.11 -15.25
CA GLU A 356 10.66 6.77 -14.47
C GLU A 356 10.91 5.26 -14.44
N LEU A 357 9.85 4.44 -14.42
CA LEU A 357 9.96 3.00 -14.57
C LEU A 357 10.57 2.59 -15.91
N TYR A 358 10.18 3.24 -17.00
CA TYR A 358 10.70 2.93 -18.34
C TYR A 358 12.16 3.37 -18.51
N GLU A 359 12.60 4.36 -17.74
CA GLU A 359 13.99 4.83 -17.68
C GLU A 359 14.88 4.01 -16.72
N PHE A 360 14.30 3.14 -15.89
CA PHE A 360 15.04 2.30 -14.96
C PHE A 360 15.77 1.18 -15.71
N THR A 361 17.10 1.27 -15.84
CA THR A 361 17.94 0.35 -16.65
C THR A 361 19.02 -0.36 -15.87
#